data_AF-A0A2J6X6P3-F1
#
_entry.id   AF-A0A2J6X6P3-F1
#
_cell.length_a   1.000
_cell.length_b   1.000
_cell.length_c   1.000
_cell.angle_alpha   90.00
_cell.angle_beta   90.00
_cell.angle_gamma   90.00
#
_symmetry.space_group_name_H-M   'P 1'
#
loop_
_entity.id
_entity.type
_entity.pdbx_description
1 polymer ?
#
loop_
_entity_poly.entity_id
_entity_poly.type
_entity_poly.pdbx_seq_one_letter_code
_entity_poly.pdbx_strand_id
1 'polypeptide(L)'
;AIGADALLLRVAAYYHDIGKTIRPAFFTDNQMGRENVHDELDPYISAQIIIDHVREGIKMARAAGLPEQIIDFIATHHGTGLVRHFYQQALQRYDNVDERDFRYPGPRPQTREQAILMLADSVEATVRSKAQHGKLIATRNGESSERSTNGAVTLDELVQSIIDARVREGELNDAPLTMRELRQIKTVFVNNLQSIYHPRVDYAPQLIRT
;
A
#
# COMPACT_ATOMS: atom_id res chain seq x y z
N ALA A 1 -13.40 -14.04 7.86
CA ALA A 1 -14.45 -13.21 7.24
C ALA A 1 -14.86 -13.73 5.86
N ILE A 2 -13.91 -14.12 5.00
CA ILE A 2 -14.18 -14.53 3.61
C ILE A 2 -13.58 -15.90 3.21
N GLY A 3 -13.18 -16.72 4.18
CA GLY A 3 -12.64 -18.06 3.93
C GLY A 3 -11.19 -18.11 3.41
N ALA A 4 -10.47 -16.98 3.38
CA ALA A 4 -9.06 -16.93 3.01
C ALA A 4 -8.13 -17.50 4.12
N ASP A 5 -6.98 -18.05 3.73
CA ASP A 5 -5.97 -18.58 4.64
C ASP A 5 -5.20 -17.46 5.35
N ALA A 6 -5.55 -17.23 6.61
CA ALA A 6 -4.95 -16.20 7.43
C ALA A 6 -3.49 -16.49 7.82
N LEU A 7 -3.11 -17.76 7.99
CA LEU A 7 -1.73 -18.12 8.35
C LEU A 7 -0.81 -17.90 7.15
N LEU A 8 -1.24 -18.33 5.97
CA LEU A 8 -0.52 -18.09 4.73
C LEU A 8 -0.31 -16.59 4.51
N LEU A 9 -1.37 -15.79 4.60
CA LEU A 9 -1.29 -14.33 4.44
C LEU A 9 -0.30 -13.68 5.40
N ARG A 10 -0.31 -14.13 6.67
CA ARG A 10 0.61 -13.61 7.68
C ARG A 10 2.07 -13.92 7.32
N VAL A 11 2.36 -15.14 6.88
CA VAL A 11 3.72 -15.53 6.47
C VAL A 11 4.12 -14.77 5.22
N ALA A 12 3.25 -14.70 4.21
CA ALA A 12 3.50 -13.96 2.97
C ALA A 12 3.78 -12.47 3.23
N ALA A 13 3.05 -11.84 4.15
CA ALA A 13 3.27 -10.46 4.52
C ALA A 13 4.67 -10.20 5.10
N TYR A 14 5.32 -11.19 5.74
CA TYR A 14 6.70 -11.03 6.20
C TYR A 14 7.73 -10.96 5.05
N TYR A 15 7.42 -11.53 3.89
CA TYR A 15 8.38 -11.72 2.81
C TYR A 15 8.09 -10.94 1.53
N HIS A 16 6.87 -10.43 1.34
CA HIS A 16 6.45 -9.79 0.08
C HIS A 16 7.44 -8.71 -0.42
N ASP A 17 8.03 -7.98 0.52
CA ASP A 17 8.94 -6.86 0.28
C ASP A 17 10.44 -7.21 0.45
N ILE A 18 10.81 -8.48 0.60
CA ILE A 18 12.19 -8.89 0.93
C ILE A 18 13.25 -8.34 -0.04
N GLY A 19 12.90 -8.13 -1.31
CA GLY A 19 13.84 -7.57 -2.29
C GLY A 19 14.22 -6.11 -2.05
N LYS A 20 13.46 -5.35 -1.24
CA LYS A 20 13.83 -3.98 -0.84
C LYS A 20 15.15 -3.96 -0.05
N THR A 21 15.52 -5.08 0.58
CA THR A 21 16.77 -5.22 1.35
C THR A 21 18.04 -5.10 0.49
N ILE A 22 17.96 -5.24 -0.83
CA ILE A 22 19.10 -5.06 -1.74
C ILE A 22 19.49 -3.58 -1.84
N ARG A 23 18.52 -2.67 -1.79
CA ARG A 23 18.72 -1.21 -1.90
C ARG A 23 17.84 -0.44 -0.91
N PRO A 24 18.00 -0.64 0.41
CA PRO A 24 17.03 -0.17 1.40
C PRO A 24 16.87 1.35 1.40
N ALA A 25 17.94 2.11 1.13
CA ALA A 25 17.92 3.57 1.10
C ALA A 25 17.01 4.18 0.02
N PHE A 26 16.58 3.39 -0.98
CA PHE A 26 15.68 3.82 -2.06
C PHE A 26 14.20 3.61 -1.72
N PHE A 27 13.86 3.16 -0.51
CA PHE A 27 12.48 2.99 -0.09
C PHE A 27 12.18 3.92 1.07
N THR A 28 11.13 4.73 0.93
CA THR A 28 10.77 5.81 1.87
C THR A 28 10.61 5.33 3.30
N ASP A 29 10.14 4.09 3.51
CA ASP A 29 9.97 3.49 4.83
C ASP A 29 11.30 3.31 5.59
N ASN A 30 12.42 3.30 4.87
CA ASN A 30 13.77 3.16 5.44
C ASN A 30 14.53 4.50 5.50
N GLN A 31 13.94 5.60 5.03
CA GLN A 31 14.66 6.88 4.89
C GLN A 31 14.69 7.73 6.17
N MET A 32 14.02 7.36 7.27
CA MET A 32 14.11 7.97 8.63
C MET A 32 14.54 9.46 8.71
N GLY A 33 13.88 10.36 7.97
CA GLY A 33 14.15 11.80 8.00
C GLY A 33 15.37 12.28 7.21
N ARG A 34 15.94 11.43 6.35
CA ARG A 34 16.94 11.79 5.34
C ARG A 34 16.25 12.33 4.08
N GLU A 35 17.02 13.05 3.27
CA GLU A 35 16.58 13.48 1.93
C GLU A 35 16.19 12.25 1.09
N ASN A 36 15.14 12.40 0.30
CA ASN A 36 14.67 11.34 -0.56
C ASN A 36 15.62 11.20 -1.75
N VAL A 37 16.31 10.06 -1.82
CA VAL A 37 17.30 9.78 -2.87
C VAL A 37 16.73 9.86 -4.28
N HIS A 38 15.40 9.78 -4.44
CA HIS A 38 14.73 9.87 -5.73
C HIS A 38 14.62 11.30 -6.28
N ASP A 39 14.80 12.33 -5.45
CA ASP A 39 14.64 13.73 -5.87
C ASP A 39 15.72 14.16 -6.88
N GLU A 40 16.90 13.53 -6.83
CA GLU A 40 18.03 13.79 -7.72
C GLU A 40 18.13 12.83 -8.91
N LEU A 41 17.27 11.80 -8.96
CA LEU A 41 17.37 10.72 -9.95
C LEU A 41 16.46 10.95 -11.14
N ASP A 42 16.86 10.38 -12.28
CA ASP A 42 15.97 10.29 -13.41
C ASP A 42 14.73 9.42 -13.09
N PRO A 43 13.51 9.83 -13.47
CA PRO A 43 12.31 9.06 -13.15
C PRO A 43 12.32 7.62 -13.66
N TYR A 44 12.96 7.32 -14.80
CA TYR A 44 13.08 5.94 -15.29
C TYR A 44 13.97 5.11 -14.37
N ILE A 45 15.07 5.68 -13.87
CA ILE A 45 15.97 4.99 -12.93
C ILE A 45 15.25 4.73 -11.62
N SER A 46 14.54 5.73 -11.10
CA SER A 46 13.73 5.60 -9.88
C SER A 46 12.67 4.50 -10.03
N ALA A 47 11.90 4.52 -11.12
CA ALA A 47 10.90 3.51 -11.40
C ALA A 47 11.50 2.10 -11.50
N GLN A 48 12.62 1.96 -12.22
CA GLN A 48 13.30 0.68 -12.36
C GLN A 48 13.75 0.11 -11.01
N ILE A 49 14.35 0.95 -10.15
CA ILE A 49 14.79 0.53 -8.80
C ILE A 49 13.60 0.06 -7.97
N ILE A 50 12.50 0.81 -7.99
CA ILE A 50 11.28 0.43 -7.29
C ILE A 50 10.72 -0.87 -7.86
N ILE A 51 10.60 -1.03 -9.18
CA ILE A 51 10.04 -2.25 -9.80
C ILE A 51 10.92 -3.47 -9.52
N ASP A 52 12.24 -3.31 -9.49
CA ASP A 52 13.19 -4.42 -9.34
C ASP A 52 13.14 -5.11 -7.97
N HIS A 53 12.59 -4.48 -6.92
CA HIS A 53 12.46 -5.16 -5.62
C HIS A 53 11.65 -6.47 -5.74
N VAL A 54 10.70 -6.55 -6.66
CA VAL A 54 9.93 -7.77 -6.91
C VAL A 54 10.85 -8.86 -7.48
N ARG A 55 11.62 -8.52 -8.53
CA ARG A 55 12.52 -9.47 -9.20
C ARG A 55 13.61 -9.96 -8.25
N GLU A 56 14.21 -9.05 -7.51
CA GLU A 56 15.23 -9.40 -6.52
C GLU A 56 14.64 -10.19 -5.36
N GLY A 57 13.44 -9.85 -4.90
CA GLY A 57 12.73 -10.59 -3.86
C GLY A 57 12.47 -12.05 -4.27
N ILE A 58 12.01 -12.29 -5.50
CA ILE A 58 11.82 -13.65 -6.05
C ILE A 58 13.14 -14.42 -6.07
N LYS A 59 14.23 -13.80 -6.57
CA LYS A 59 15.56 -14.44 -6.63
C LYS A 59 16.04 -14.83 -5.23
N MET A 60 15.93 -13.91 -4.26
CA MET A 60 16.33 -14.15 -2.87
C MET A 60 15.50 -15.25 -2.22
N ALA A 61 14.18 -15.20 -2.36
CA ALA A 61 13.26 -16.18 -1.80
C ALA A 61 13.52 -17.59 -2.34
N ARG A 62 13.75 -17.73 -3.65
CA ARG A 62 14.13 -19.01 -4.28
C ARG A 62 15.48 -19.51 -3.80
N ALA A 63 16.49 -18.64 -3.73
CA ALA A 63 17.82 -19.01 -3.25
C ALA A 63 17.79 -19.48 -1.78
N ALA A 64 16.88 -18.93 -0.97
CA ALA A 64 16.66 -19.32 0.41
C ALA A 64 15.77 -20.57 0.58
N GLY A 65 15.25 -21.14 -0.51
CA GLY A 65 14.38 -22.32 -0.46
C GLY A 65 12.98 -22.05 0.10
N LEU A 66 12.48 -20.81 -0.01
CA LEU A 66 11.09 -20.53 0.38
C LEU A 66 10.10 -21.28 -0.53
N PRO A 67 8.94 -21.69 0.00
CA PRO A 67 7.91 -22.33 -0.82
C PRO A 67 7.45 -21.43 -1.97
N GLU A 68 7.18 -22.00 -3.16
CA GLU A 68 6.70 -21.22 -4.32
C GLU A 68 5.41 -20.43 -3.99
N GLN A 69 4.55 -20.97 -3.13
CA GLN A 69 3.36 -20.25 -2.67
C GLN A 69 3.68 -18.90 -2.01
N ILE A 70 4.81 -18.78 -1.29
CA ILE A 70 5.27 -17.50 -0.70
C ILE A 70 5.92 -16.62 -1.77
N ILE A 71 6.69 -17.22 -2.67
CA ILE A 71 7.32 -16.52 -3.80
C ILE A 71 6.26 -15.87 -4.70
N ASP A 72 5.12 -16.53 -4.90
CA ASP A 72 4.02 -16.00 -5.69
C ASP A 72 3.45 -14.70 -5.09
N PHE A 73 3.43 -14.55 -3.76
CA PHE A 73 3.03 -13.28 -3.14
C PHE A 73 4.00 -12.16 -3.43
N ILE A 74 5.32 -12.44 -3.47
CA ILE A 74 6.32 -11.45 -3.89
C ILE A 74 6.04 -11.03 -5.33
N ALA A 75 5.78 -11.98 -6.23
CA ALA A 75 5.51 -11.68 -7.63
C ALA A 75 4.20 -10.89 -7.86
N THR A 76 3.17 -11.14 -7.05
CA THR A 76 1.80 -10.68 -7.34
C THR A 76 1.34 -9.48 -6.54
N HIS A 77 2.00 -9.10 -5.44
CA HIS A 77 1.47 -8.10 -4.50
C HIS A 77 1.29 -6.69 -5.12
N HIS A 78 2.02 -6.36 -6.19
CA HIS A 78 1.78 -5.14 -6.98
C HIS A 78 1.08 -5.36 -8.31
N GLY A 79 0.87 -6.62 -8.71
CA GLY A 79 0.25 -6.99 -9.98
C GLY A 79 0.93 -6.32 -11.18
N THR A 80 0.14 -5.71 -12.04
CA THR A 80 0.59 -4.91 -13.19
C THR A 80 0.57 -3.41 -12.91
N GLY A 81 0.56 -3.03 -11.63
CA GLY A 81 0.36 -1.66 -11.17
C GLY A 81 1.37 -0.68 -11.78
N LEU A 82 0.93 0.57 -11.94
CA LEU A 82 1.75 1.67 -12.44
C LEU A 82 2.46 2.38 -11.28
N VAL A 83 3.75 2.61 -11.40
CA VAL A 83 4.54 3.46 -10.49
C VAL A 83 4.26 4.93 -10.83
N ARG A 84 3.06 5.38 -10.44
CA ARG A 84 2.43 6.62 -10.94
C ARG A 84 3.26 7.89 -10.75
N HIS A 85 3.94 8.03 -9.62
CA HIS A 85 4.73 9.23 -9.32
C HIS A 85 5.84 9.42 -10.36
N PHE A 86 6.69 8.40 -10.56
CA PHE A 86 7.78 8.51 -11.54
C PHE A 86 7.28 8.57 -12.98
N TYR A 87 6.17 7.90 -13.30
CA TYR A 87 5.55 8.06 -14.62
C TYR A 87 5.10 9.51 -14.88
N GLN A 88 4.47 10.16 -13.89
CA GLN A 88 4.06 11.56 -14.00
C GLN A 88 5.26 12.50 -14.12
N GLN A 89 6.34 12.27 -13.38
CA GLN A 89 7.57 13.05 -13.53
C GLN A 89 8.19 12.86 -14.91
N ALA A 90 8.17 11.64 -15.46
CA ALA A 90 8.66 11.38 -16.81
C ALA A 90 7.84 12.13 -17.87
N LEU A 91 6.50 12.10 -17.78
CA LEU A 91 5.60 12.81 -18.70
C LEU A 91 5.80 14.33 -18.68
N GLN A 92 6.31 14.89 -17.58
CA GLN A 92 6.63 16.33 -17.48
C GLN A 92 8.00 16.66 -18.07
N ARG A 93 8.89 15.67 -18.21
CA ARG A 93 10.29 15.86 -18.60
C ARG A 93 10.59 15.44 -20.04
N TYR A 94 9.79 14.55 -20.60
CA TYR A 94 10.02 13.91 -21.89
C TYR A 94 8.75 13.91 -22.75
N ASP A 95 8.92 14.09 -24.07
CA ASP A 95 7.80 14.16 -25.01
C ASP A 95 7.14 12.80 -25.28
N ASN A 96 7.93 11.72 -25.23
CA ASN A 96 7.48 10.36 -25.51
C ASN A 96 7.83 9.46 -24.32
N VAL A 97 6.82 9.07 -23.55
CA VAL A 97 6.97 8.21 -22.38
C VAL A 97 6.09 6.99 -22.56
N ASP A 98 6.69 5.81 -22.50
CA ASP A 98 5.94 4.56 -22.53
C ASP A 98 5.52 4.16 -21.12
N GLU A 99 4.21 4.00 -20.92
CA GLU A 99 3.66 3.56 -19.63
C GLU A 99 4.21 2.20 -19.18
N ARG A 100 4.61 1.33 -20.13
CA ARG A 100 5.16 0.00 -19.85
C ARG A 100 6.45 0.04 -19.05
N ASP A 101 7.26 1.08 -19.20
CA ASP A 101 8.53 1.26 -18.47
C ASP A 101 8.31 1.55 -16.98
N PHE A 102 7.08 1.89 -16.59
CA PHE A 102 6.70 2.24 -15.22
C PHE A 102 5.74 1.23 -14.61
N ARG A 103 5.48 0.10 -15.26
CA ARG A 103 4.58 -0.94 -14.76
C ARG A 103 5.34 -2.11 -14.16
N TYR A 104 4.80 -2.64 -13.06
CA TYR A 104 5.24 -3.92 -12.53
C TYR A 104 5.00 -5.03 -13.56
N PRO A 105 5.90 -6.04 -13.63
CA PRO A 105 5.80 -7.11 -14.62
C PRO A 105 4.63 -8.07 -14.39
N GLY A 106 3.98 -8.00 -13.22
CA GLY A 106 2.97 -8.98 -12.81
C GLY A 106 3.56 -10.34 -12.43
N PRO A 107 2.71 -11.37 -12.35
CA PRO A 107 1.30 -11.37 -12.75
C PRO A 107 0.38 -10.67 -11.75
N ARG A 108 -0.88 -10.41 -12.14
CA ARG A 108 -1.93 -9.97 -11.21
C ARG A 108 -2.21 -11.06 -10.16
N PRO A 109 -2.73 -10.69 -8.97
CA PRO A 109 -3.25 -11.65 -8.00
C PRO A 109 -4.19 -12.68 -8.64
N GLN A 110 -3.92 -13.96 -8.39
CA GLN A 110 -4.70 -15.10 -8.89
C GLN A 110 -5.55 -15.75 -7.78
N THR A 111 -5.30 -15.39 -6.53
CA THR A 111 -5.98 -15.95 -5.35
C THR A 111 -6.59 -14.84 -4.48
N ARG A 112 -7.55 -15.21 -3.62
CA ARG A 112 -8.15 -14.25 -2.67
C ARG A 112 -7.08 -13.65 -1.77
N GLU A 113 -6.15 -14.49 -1.33
CA GLU A 113 -5.07 -14.13 -0.42
C GLU A 113 -4.14 -13.11 -1.07
N GLN A 114 -3.67 -13.36 -2.30
CA GLN A 114 -2.79 -12.42 -3.01
C GLN A 114 -3.47 -11.06 -3.20
N ALA A 115 -4.76 -11.06 -3.54
CA ALA A 115 -5.53 -9.83 -3.67
C ALA A 115 -5.72 -9.10 -2.33
N ILE A 116 -5.96 -9.84 -1.24
CA ILE A 116 -6.00 -9.26 0.12
C ILE A 116 -4.65 -8.63 0.46
N LEU A 117 -3.53 -9.30 0.17
CA LEU A 117 -2.19 -8.78 0.46
C LEU A 117 -1.92 -7.48 -0.33
N MET A 118 -2.20 -7.47 -1.64
CA MET A 118 -2.09 -6.28 -2.49
C MET A 118 -2.90 -5.10 -1.91
N LEU A 119 -4.14 -5.35 -1.52
CA LEU A 119 -5.02 -4.32 -0.96
C LEU A 119 -4.51 -3.85 0.41
N ALA A 120 -4.05 -4.77 1.26
CA ALA A 120 -3.52 -4.44 2.58
C ALA A 120 -2.26 -3.57 2.48
N ASP A 121 -1.31 -3.95 1.62
CA ASP A 121 -0.09 -3.17 1.35
C ASP A 121 -0.42 -1.75 0.85
N SER A 122 -1.24 -1.66 -0.20
CA SER A 122 -1.64 -0.37 -0.77
C SER A 122 -2.33 0.53 0.25
N VAL A 123 -3.21 -0.04 1.08
CA VAL A 123 -3.93 0.68 2.13
C VAL A 123 -3.00 1.14 3.24
N GLU A 124 -2.13 0.26 3.72
CA GLU A 124 -1.17 0.56 4.80
C GLU A 124 -0.25 1.72 4.40
N ALA A 125 0.41 1.60 3.23
CA ALA A 125 1.34 2.61 2.74
C ALA A 125 0.66 3.98 2.57
N THR A 126 -0.54 4.00 2.01
CA THR A 126 -1.29 5.25 1.78
C THR A 126 -1.76 5.88 3.09
N VAL A 127 -2.30 5.08 4.02
CA VAL A 127 -2.80 5.58 5.31
C VAL A 127 -1.65 6.07 6.17
N ARG A 128 -0.53 5.33 6.23
CA ARG A 128 0.70 5.75 6.92
C ARG A 128 1.18 7.09 6.42
N SER A 129 1.32 7.24 5.10
CA SER A 129 1.73 8.50 4.48
C SER A 129 0.79 9.65 4.84
N LYS A 130 -0.54 9.46 4.73
CA LYS A 130 -1.51 10.52 5.07
C LYS A 130 -1.50 10.87 6.56
N ALA A 131 -1.34 9.89 7.44
CA ALA A 131 -1.26 10.10 8.89
C ALA A 131 -0.01 10.91 9.27
N GLN A 132 1.17 10.57 8.72
CA GLN A 132 2.42 11.31 8.96
C GLN A 132 2.34 12.78 8.54
N HIS A 133 1.55 13.10 7.52
CA HIS A 133 1.35 14.47 7.04
C HIS A 133 0.15 15.19 7.69
N GLY A 134 -0.50 14.59 8.71
CA GLY A 134 -1.65 15.17 9.39
C GLY A 134 -2.91 15.30 8.54
N LYS A 135 -3.03 14.53 7.44
CA LYS A 135 -4.12 14.62 6.45
C LYS A 135 -5.21 13.56 6.64
N LEU A 136 -5.23 12.87 7.77
CA LEU A 136 -6.21 11.83 8.10
C LEU A 136 -7.18 12.32 9.19
N ILE A 137 -8.48 12.34 8.88
CA ILE A 137 -9.51 12.73 9.86
C ILE A 137 -9.94 11.50 10.67
N ALA A 138 -9.83 11.62 12.00
CA ALA A 138 -10.49 10.71 12.92
C ALA A 138 -11.99 10.96 12.90
N THR A 139 -12.79 9.94 12.57
CA THR A 139 -14.24 10.04 12.74
C THR A 139 -14.54 10.15 14.24
N ARG A 140 -14.63 11.38 14.77
CA ARG A 140 -15.20 11.61 16.09
C ARG A 140 -16.72 11.59 15.95
N ASN A 141 -17.36 10.67 16.67
CA ASN A 141 -18.80 10.67 16.82
C ASN A 141 -19.27 12.00 17.43
N GLY A 142 -19.92 12.85 16.63
CA GLY A 142 -20.77 13.94 17.15
C GLY A 142 -20.31 15.38 16.90
N GLU A 143 -19.11 15.63 16.38
CA GLU A 143 -18.76 16.98 15.90
C GLU A 143 -18.93 17.02 14.39
N SER A 144 -19.96 17.75 13.98
CA SER A 144 -20.31 18.08 12.62
C SER A 144 -19.09 18.36 11.76
N SER A 145 -19.06 17.68 10.62
CA SER A 145 -18.14 17.87 9.51
C SER A 145 -18.07 19.34 9.09
N GLU A 146 -17.22 20.13 9.74
CA GLU A 146 -16.55 21.21 9.03
C GLU A 146 -15.70 20.52 7.97
N ARG A 147 -16.13 20.62 6.71
CA ARG A 147 -15.31 20.24 5.55
C ARG A 147 -13.96 20.92 5.74
N SER A 148 -12.97 20.15 6.20
CA SER A 148 -11.65 20.69 6.50
C SER A 148 -11.10 21.29 5.21
N THR A 149 -10.91 22.60 5.25
CA THR A 149 -10.35 23.46 4.19
C THR A 149 -8.93 23.07 3.77
N ASN A 150 -8.37 21.98 4.33
CA ASN A 150 -6.99 21.52 4.20
C ASN A 150 -6.82 20.18 3.44
N GLY A 151 -7.87 19.65 2.79
CA GLY A 151 -7.77 18.43 1.96
C GLY A 151 -7.60 17.13 2.76
N ALA A 152 -8.08 17.10 4.00
CA ALA A 152 -8.06 15.92 4.86
C ALA A 152 -9.22 14.96 4.50
N VAL A 153 -8.97 13.65 4.55
CA VAL A 153 -9.89 12.59 4.08
C VAL A 153 -10.18 11.64 5.23
N THR A 154 -11.39 11.07 5.30
CA THR A 154 -11.69 10.04 6.30
C THR A 154 -11.03 8.71 5.94
N LEU A 155 -10.77 7.86 6.94
CA LEU A 155 -10.20 6.54 6.71
C LEU A 155 -11.11 5.66 5.82
N ASP A 156 -12.43 5.76 5.96
CA ASP A 156 -13.39 5.01 5.13
C ASP A 156 -13.30 5.40 3.66
N GLU A 157 -13.32 6.70 3.36
CA GLU A 157 -13.18 7.24 2.00
C GLU A 157 -11.82 6.86 1.39
N LEU A 158 -10.76 6.93 2.19
CA LEU A 158 -9.41 6.60 1.73
C LEU A 158 -9.31 5.12 1.35
N VAL A 159 -9.73 4.21 2.23
CA VAL A 159 -9.73 2.76 1.95
C VAL A 159 -10.62 2.43 0.76
N GLN A 160 -11.81 3.04 0.65
CA GLN A 160 -12.71 2.86 -0.49
C GLN A 160 -12.03 3.27 -1.80
N SER A 161 -11.40 4.44 -1.83
CA SER A 161 -10.76 4.97 -3.04
C SER A 161 -9.63 4.07 -3.55
N ILE A 162 -8.89 3.43 -2.65
CA ILE A 162 -7.79 2.51 -2.98
C ILE A 162 -8.36 1.22 -3.58
N ILE A 163 -9.40 0.63 -2.97
CA ILE A 163 -10.07 -0.56 -3.51
C ILE A 163 -10.65 -0.26 -4.89
N ASP A 164 -11.35 0.86 -5.04
CA ASP A 164 -11.95 1.26 -6.32
C ASP A 164 -10.91 1.50 -7.41
N ALA A 165 -9.73 2.04 -7.04
CA ALA A 165 -8.62 2.19 -7.96
C ALA A 165 -8.13 0.83 -8.48
N ARG A 166 -7.90 -0.15 -7.60
CA ARG A 166 -7.47 -1.50 -8.01
C ARG A 166 -8.49 -2.23 -8.87
N VAL A 167 -9.78 -2.07 -8.56
CA VAL A 167 -10.87 -2.59 -9.41
C VAL A 167 -10.85 -1.94 -10.79
N ARG A 168 -10.76 -0.61 -10.86
CA ARG A 168 -10.75 0.14 -12.14
C ARG A 168 -9.52 -0.15 -12.99
N GLU A 169 -8.38 -0.38 -12.36
CA GLU A 169 -7.12 -0.78 -13.00
C GLU A 169 -7.16 -2.25 -13.50
N GLY A 170 -8.16 -3.03 -13.08
CA GLY A 170 -8.30 -4.44 -13.43
C GLY A 170 -7.32 -5.35 -12.69
N GLU A 171 -6.66 -4.86 -11.63
CA GLU A 171 -5.66 -5.63 -10.86
C GLU A 171 -6.29 -6.82 -10.12
N LEU A 172 -7.60 -6.78 -9.86
CA LEU A 172 -8.32 -7.84 -9.15
C LEU A 172 -9.06 -8.80 -10.07
N ASN A 173 -8.94 -8.66 -11.40
CA ASN A 173 -9.74 -9.41 -12.37
C ASN A 173 -9.48 -10.92 -12.36
N ASP A 174 -8.27 -11.33 -11.98
CA ASP A 174 -7.84 -12.72 -12.03
C ASP A 174 -7.98 -13.42 -10.65
N ALA A 175 -8.30 -12.66 -9.60
CA ALA A 175 -8.53 -13.20 -8.26
C ALA A 175 -10.03 -13.48 -8.04
N PRO A 176 -10.41 -14.61 -7.40
CA PRO A 176 -11.81 -14.96 -7.18
C PRO A 176 -12.41 -14.19 -5.99
N LEU A 177 -12.46 -12.85 -6.07
CA LEU A 177 -13.09 -11.97 -5.09
C LEU A 177 -14.41 -11.39 -5.62
N THR A 178 -15.44 -11.47 -4.80
CA THR A 178 -16.74 -10.84 -5.07
C THR A 178 -16.79 -9.42 -4.51
N MET A 179 -17.66 -8.57 -5.08
CA MET A 179 -17.93 -7.23 -4.54
C MET A 179 -18.42 -7.27 -3.07
N ARG A 180 -19.07 -8.35 -2.65
CA ARG A 180 -19.47 -8.54 -1.25
C ARG A 180 -18.24 -8.73 -0.35
N GLU A 181 -17.29 -9.56 -0.77
CA GLU A 181 -16.05 -9.80 -0.03
C GLU A 181 -15.18 -8.53 0.01
N LEU A 182 -15.11 -7.76 -1.08
CA LEU A 182 -14.41 -6.46 -1.09
C LEU A 182 -14.98 -5.48 -0.05
N ARG A 183 -16.31 -5.41 0.09
CA ARG A 183 -16.94 -4.60 1.15
C ARG A 183 -16.56 -5.11 2.55
N GLN A 184 -16.51 -6.43 2.75
CA GLN A 184 -16.10 -7.01 4.04
C GLN A 184 -14.62 -6.72 4.34
N ILE A 185 -13.74 -6.83 3.34
CA ILE A 185 -12.32 -6.48 3.45
C ILE A 185 -12.19 -5.01 3.86
N LYS A 186 -12.89 -4.10 3.18
CA LYS A 186 -12.92 -2.66 3.52
C LYS A 186 -13.28 -2.45 4.99
N THR A 187 -14.39 -3.02 5.46
CA THR A 187 -14.83 -2.85 6.84
C THR A 187 -13.77 -3.31 7.84
N VAL A 188 -13.11 -4.45 7.58
CA VAL A 188 -12.04 -4.95 8.45
C VAL A 188 -10.82 -4.03 8.43
N PHE A 189 -10.40 -3.54 7.26
CA PHE A 189 -9.29 -2.59 7.15
C PHE A 189 -9.57 -1.30 7.90
N VAL A 190 -10.75 -0.69 7.71
CA VAL A 190 -11.14 0.53 8.42
C VAL A 190 -11.11 0.31 9.94
N ASN A 191 -11.73 -0.76 10.45
CA ASN A 191 -11.77 -1.03 11.89
C ASN A 191 -10.37 -1.25 12.50
N ASN A 192 -9.50 -1.98 11.80
CA ASN A 192 -8.13 -2.24 12.27
C ASN A 192 -7.29 -0.96 12.25
N LEU A 193 -7.37 -0.18 11.18
CA LEU A 193 -6.59 1.05 11.02
C LEU A 193 -7.08 2.16 11.96
N GLN A 194 -8.38 2.24 12.25
CA GLN A 194 -8.90 3.13 13.29
C GLN A 194 -8.24 2.86 14.63
N SER A 195 -8.01 1.59 14.98
CA SER A 195 -7.37 1.21 16.25
C SER A 195 -5.88 1.58 16.30
N ILE A 196 -5.21 1.65 15.15
CA ILE A 196 -3.78 1.96 15.02
C ILE A 196 -3.55 3.48 15.00
N TYR A 197 -4.33 4.20 14.19
CA TYR A 197 -4.13 5.62 13.91
C TYR A 197 -4.99 6.55 14.78
N HIS A 198 -5.87 6.01 15.63
CA HIS A 198 -6.53 6.75 16.70
C HIS A 198 -6.13 6.18 18.06
N PRO A 199 -5.07 6.72 18.69
CA PRO A 199 -4.74 6.33 20.06
C PRO A 199 -5.93 6.62 20.96
N ARG A 200 -6.18 5.70 21.91
CA ARG A 200 -7.22 5.83 22.93
C ARG A 200 -7.10 7.22 23.56
N VAL A 201 -8.24 7.91 23.68
CA VAL A 201 -8.34 9.18 24.39
C VAL A 201 -7.77 8.97 25.80
N ASP A 202 -6.68 9.65 26.13
CA ASP A 202 -6.21 9.76 27.51
C ASP A 202 -7.25 10.58 28.26
N TYR A 203 -8.12 9.90 29.00
CA TYR A 203 -8.95 10.54 30.02
C TYR A 203 -8.05 10.85 31.22
N ALA A 204 -7.17 11.83 31.09
CA ALA A 204 -6.66 12.53 32.25
C ALA A 204 -7.74 13.53 32.68
N PRO A 205 -8.50 13.30 33.77
CA PRO A 205 -9.37 14.35 34.30
C PRO A 205 -8.48 15.54 34.64
N GLN A 206 -8.75 16.68 34.00
CA GLN A 206 -8.09 17.93 34.39
C GLN A 206 -8.44 18.19 35.85
N LEU A 207 -7.45 18.10 36.73
CA LEU A 207 -7.59 18.53 38.12
C LEU A 207 -7.81 20.05 38.09
N ILE A 208 -9.08 20.45 38.21
CA ILE A 208 -9.46 21.82 38.47
C ILE A 208 -8.96 22.12 39.88
N ARG A 209 -7.91 22.96 39.99
CA ARG A 209 -7.55 23.55 41.28
C ARG A 209 -8.53 24.68 41.57
N THR A 210 -9.38 24.48 42.57
CA THR A 210 -10.16 25.51 43.27
C THR A 210 -9.25 26.44 44.06
#